data_AF-A0AB38S6M8-F1
#
_entry.id   AF-A0AB38S6M8-F1
#
_cell.length_a   1.000
_cell.length_b   1.000
_cell.length_c   1.000
_cell.angle_alpha   90.00
_cell.angle_beta   90.00
_cell.angle_gamma   90.00
#
_symmetry.space_group_name_H-M   'P 1'
#
loop_
_entity.id
_entity.type
_entity.pdbx_description
1 polymer ?
#
loop_
_entity_poly.entity_id
_entity_poly.type
_entity_poly.pdbx_seq_one_letter_code
_entity_poly.pdbx_strand_id
1 'polypeptide(L)'
;MLEKSSVEMALKPAVGAVFALLDGRSVLFSETSQKIYELDQVGAFIWCKLAQGAFLEDIHRELGRLGIDEHAARQFTRQAMNIWIDRGLLDIDWRMPANCTFSADLGRRRISVRAANWDLLQQLIPLFCAPDDNGGEEDIVIEAMVLDDQVFFRGNDARVHRCEAGALAPTIKAHITERLIRSDRWVFALHAASLAKCGTGLLLCGQPGAGKSTLTLRLVNAGFQYAGDDVALIGADGTICGIPFALTLKEGSWEVLSRLYGDWNDVTHCRPDGAQVRYLPIPDAHKGCLSASWIVFLNRVASGPVELTPLDQLDSMKRLIEGAFAADGRLSHAGFLALKRIVAGARSFQLTYSDSAEARGLLMDLCNGKA
;
A
#
# COMPACT_ATOMS: atom_id res chain seq x y z
N MET A 1 13.96 -7.46 16.98
CA MET A 1 13.38 -8.71 17.50
C MET A 1 12.03 -8.29 18.06
N LEU A 2 10.95 -8.58 17.35
CA LEU A 2 9.60 -8.16 17.71
C LEU A 2 9.25 -8.74 19.09
N GLU A 3 8.78 -7.92 20.02
CA GLU A 3 8.21 -8.43 21.27
C GLU A 3 7.03 -9.36 20.95
N LYS A 4 7.12 -10.61 21.41
CA LYS A 4 6.01 -11.56 21.35
C LYS A 4 4.88 -11.02 22.23
N SER A 5 3.90 -10.40 21.61
CA SER A 5 2.67 -9.97 22.28
C SER A 5 2.00 -11.21 22.87
N SER A 6 1.81 -11.21 24.18
CA SER A 6 1.00 -12.15 24.94
C SER A 6 -0.50 -11.86 24.82
N VAL A 7 -0.95 -11.54 23.60
CA VAL A 7 -2.37 -11.64 23.25
C VAL A 7 -2.57 -13.09 22.82
N GLU A 8 -3.21 -13.88 23.70
CA GLU A 8 -3.64 -15.24 23.39
C GLU A 8 -4.52 -15.22 22.14
N MET A 9 -3.91 -15.54 21.00
CA MET A 9 -4.55 -15.47 19.70
C MET A 9 -5.44 -16.69 19.51
N ALA A 10 -6.76 -16.51 19.57
CA ALA A 10 -7.71 -17.59 19.29
C ALA A 10 -7.96 -17.66 17.78
N LEU A 11 -7.62 -18.80 17.18
CA LEU A 11 -7.95 -19.11 15.79
C LEU A 11 -9.28 -19.84 15.75
N LYS A 12 -10.12 -19.54 14.78
CA LYS A 12 -11.43 -20.16 14.63
C LYS A 12 -11.78 -20.40 13.17
N PRO A 13 -12.59 -21.41 12.84
CA PRO A 13 -13.18 -21.53 11.52
C PRO A 13 -13.86 -20.21 11.11
N ALA A 14 -13.63 -19.79 9.87
CA ALA A 14 -14.30 -18.63 9.31
C ALA A 14 -15.81 -18.90 9.18
N VAL A 15 -16.61 -17.83 9.21
CA VAL A 15 -18.05 -17.93 8.94
C VAL A 15 -18.24 -18.50 7.53
N GLY A 16 -19.03 -19.57 7.40
CA GLY A 16 -19.25 -20.28 6.12
C GLY A 16 -18.20 -21.36 5.80
N ALA A 17 -17.22 -21.61 6.67
CA ALA A 17 -16.36 -22.78 6.56
C ALA A 17 -16.98 -23.98 7.31
N VAL A 18 -17.35 -25.02 6.58
CA VAL A 18 -18.09 -26.18 7.12
C VAL A 18 -17.22 -27.43 7.03
N PHE A 19 -17.00 -28.09 8.16
CA PHE A 19 -16.39 -29.41 8.19
C PHE A 19 -17.43 -30.51 8.00
N ALA A 20 -17.13 -31.49 7.16
CA ALA A 20 -17.98 -32.66 6.96
C ALA A 20 -17.14 -33.92 6.70
N LEU A 21 -17.78 -35.07 6.85
CA LEU A 21 -17.25 -36.36 6.42
C LEU A 21 -18.02 -36.81 5.17
N LEU A 22 -17.31 -37.06 4.08
CA LEU A 22 -17.86 -37.60 2.83
C LEU A 22 -17.11 -38.87 2.49
N ASP A 23 -17.81 -40.01 2.42
CA ASP A 23 -17.24 -41.33 2.16
C ASP A 23 -16.03 -41.68 3.07
N GLY A 24 -16.12 -41.28 4.34
CA GLY A 24 -15.05 -41.47 5.33
C GLY A 24 -13.86 -40.50 5.21
N ARG A 25 -13.92 -39.55 4.27
CA ARG A 25 -12.88 -38.52 4.07
C ARG A 25 -13.27 -37.22 4.77
N SER A 26 -12.29 -36.58 5.40
CA SER A 26 -12.46 -35.29 6.05
C SER A 26 -12.42 -34.17 5.02
N VAL A 27 -13.46 -33.35 4.96
CA VAL A 27 -13.56 -32.26 3.98
C VAL A 27 -13.95 -30.93 4.62
N LEU A 28 -13.45 -29.83 4.04
CA LEU A 28 -13.89 -28.47 4.32
C LEU A 28 -14.61 -27.90 3.11
N PHE A 29 -15.84 -27.45 3.32
CA PHE A 29 -16.57 -26.65 2.35
C PHE A 29 -16.41 -25.16 2.69
N SER A 30 -16.12 -24.34 1.68
CA SER A 30 -16.11 -22.89 1.76
C SER A 30 -17.34 -22.34 1.06
N GLU A 31 -18.25 -21.72 1.82
CA GLU A 31 -19.41 -21.03 1.25
C GLU A 31 -18.99 -19.85 0.36
N THR A 32 -18.00 -19.06 0.79
CA THR A 32 -17.54 -17.88 0.04
C THR A 32 -16.96 -18.24 -1.33
N SER A 33 -16.18 -19.33 -1.41
CA SER A 33 -15.54 -19.73 -2.67
C SER A 33 -16.26 -20.85 -3.42
N GLN A 34 -17.30 -21.43 -2.82
CA GLN A 34 -18.05 -22.60 -3.34
C GLN A 34 -17.11 -23.76 -3.71
N LYS A 35 -16.12 -24.04 -2.84
CA LYS A 35 -15.12 -25.09 -3.04
C LYS A 35 -15.10 -26.08 -1.88
N ILE A 36 -14.74 -27.32 -2.20
CA ILE A 36 -14.48 -28.38 -1.23
C ILE A 36 -12.97 -28.66 -1.21
N TYR A 37 -12.42 -28.84 -0.01
CA TYR A 37 -11.02 -29.16 0.22
C TYR A 37 -10.93 -30.43 1.07
N GLU A 38 -10.28 -31.46 0.55
CA GLU A 38 -9.99 -32.67 1.33
C GLU A 38 -8.84 -32.40 2.30
N LEU A 39 -8.99 -32.87 3.54
CA LEU A 39 -7.97 -32.82 4.58
C LEU A 39 -7.37 -34.21 4.78
N ASP A 40 -6.06 -34.27 4.99
CA ASP A 40 -5.42 -35.46 5.53
C ASP A 40 -5.74 -35.63 7.02
N GLN A 41 -5.30 -36.74 7.63
CA GLN A 41 -5.60 -37.04 9.02
C GLN A 41 -5.08 -35.98 9.99
N VAL A 42 -3.87 -35.45 9.74
CA VAL A 42 -3.24 -34.43 10.58
C VAL A 42 -3.97 -33.10 10.45
N GLY A 43 -4.29 -32.68 9.22
CA GLY A 43 -5.06 -31.47 8.95
C GLY A 43 -6.48 -31.54 9.53
N ALA A 44 -7.16 -32.67 9.44
CA ALA A 44 -8.46 -32.88 10.06
C ALA A 44 -8.38 -32.79 11.59
N PHE A 45 -7.36 -33.38 12.20
CA PHE A 45 -7.11 -33.28 13.63
C PHE A 45 -6.90 -31.81 14.06
N ILE A 46 -6.00 -31.09 13.39
CA ILE A 46 -5.71 -29.68 13.68
C ILE A 46 -6.99 -28.85 13.53
N TRP A 47 -7.73 -29.02 12.43
CA TRP A 47 -8.96 -28.29 12.18
C TRP A 47 -10.00 -28.51 13.29
N CYS A 48 -10.24 -29.77 13.68
CA CYS A 48 -11.19 -30.09 14.74
C CYS A 48 -10.81 -29.46 16.07
N LYS A 49 -9.51 -29.41 16.41
CA LYS A 49 -9.03 -28.77 17.63
C LYS A 49 -9.22 -27.25 17.59
N LEU A 50 -8.92 -26.61 16.47
CA LEU A 50 -9.18 -25.18 16.28
C LEU A 50 -10.68 -24.86 16.35
N ALA A 51 -11.53 -25.70 15.76
CA ALA A 51 -12.99 -25.56 15.84
C ALA A 51 -13.54 -25.69 17.27
N GLN A 52 -12.83 -26.40 18.15
CA GLN A 52 -13.13 -26.52 19.58
C GLN A 52 -12.54 -25.36 20.41
N GLY A 53 -11.85 -24.40 19.78
CA GLY A 53 -11.21 -23.27 20.46
C GLY A 53 -9.90 -23.63 21.17
N ALA A 54 -9.25 -24.74 20.80
CA ALA A 54 -7.97 -25.12 21.39
C ALA A 54 -6.84 -24.15 20.98
N PHE A 55 -5.91 -23.90 21.90
CA PHE A 55 -4.72 -23.11 21.61
C PHE A 55 -3.69 -23.91 20.81
N LEU A 56 -2.84 -23.21 20.05
CA LEU A 56 -1.79 -23.85 19.25
C LEU A 56 -0.84 -24.72 20.09
N GLU A 57 -0.53 -24.30 21.31
CA GLU A 57 0.33 -25.07 22.22
C GLU A 57 -0.31 -26.42 22.63
N ASP A 58 -1.63 -26.44 22.83
CA ASP A 58 -2.36 -27.69 23.11
C ASP A 58 -2.35 -28.61 21.88
N ILE A 59 -2.57 -28.05 20.69
CA ILE A 59 -2.52 -28.78 19.43
C ILE A 59 -1.15 -29.43 19.23
N HIS A 60 -0.06 -28.68 19.40
CA HIS A 60 1.30 -29.21 19.28
C HIS A 60 1.56 -30.33 20.28
N ARG A 61 1.13 -30.16 21.54
CA ARG A 61 1.31 -31.17 22.60
C ARG A 61 0.55 -32.46 22.28
N GLU A 62 -0.66 -32.36 21.75
CA GLU A 62 -1.45 -33.52 21.39
C GLU A 62 -0.93 -34.23 20.13
N LEU A 63 -0.46 -33.49 19.13
CA LEU A 63 0.27 -34.07 17.99
C LEU A 63 1.51 -34.85 18.47
N GLY A 64 2.20 -34.33 19.50
CA GLY A 64 3.28 -35.03 20.20
C GLY A 64 2.88 -36.40 20.75
N ARG A 65 1.68 -36.50 21.34
CA ARG A 65 1.13 -37.78 21.84
C ARG A 65 0.79 -38.76 20.73
N LEU A 66 0.56 -38.26 19.51
CA LEU A 66 0.37 -39.06 18.30
C LEU A 66 1.69 -39.45 17.62
N GLY A 67 2.84 -39.13 18.23
CA GLY A 67 4.16 -39.51 17.75
C GLY A 67 4.78 -38.53 16.73
N ILE A 68 4.18 -37.35 16.54
CA ILE A 68 4.73 -36.30 15.67
C ILE A 68 5.66 -35.43 16.51
N ASP A 69 6.92 -35.27 16.08
CA ASP A 69 7.87 -34.43 16.82
C ASP A 69 7.44 -32.96 16.84
N GLU A 70 7.92 -32.21 17.83
CA GLU A 70 7.47 -30.83 18.07
C GLU A 70 7.75 -29.90 16.87
N HIS A 71 8.87 -30.08 16.18
CA HIS A 71 9.23 -29.26 15.04
C HIS A 71 8.28 -29.52 13.87
N ALA A 72 8.03 -30.79 13.55
CA ALA A 72 7.05 -31.19 12.54
C ALA A 72 5.63 -30.74 12.91
N ALA A 73 5.21 -30.88 14.17
CA ALA A 73 3.89 -30.44 14.64
C ALA A 73 3.68 -28.93 14.42
N ARG A 74 4.68 -28.11 14.77
CA ARG A 74 4.67 -26.66 14.51
C ARG A 74 4.64 -26.36 13.01
N GLN A 75 5.44 -27.06 12.22
CA GLN A 75 5.49 -26.87 10.77
C GLN A 75 4.16 -27.23 10.09
N PHE A 76 3.56 -28.38 10.41
CA PHE A 76 2.28 -28.79 9.84
C PHE A 76 1.16 -27.84 10.23
N THR A 77 1.08 -27.45 11.50
CA THR A 77 0.07 -26.51 11.99
C THR A 77 0.19 -25.16 11.28
N ARG A 78 1.40 -24.62 11.17
CA ARG A 78 1.67 -23.37 10.44
C ARG A 78 1.30 -23.47 8.96
N GLN A 79 1.67 -24.56 8.28
CA GLN A 79 1.35 -24.76 6.87
C GLN A 79 -0.15 -24.85 6.64
N ALA A 80 -0.86 -25.65 7.45
CA ALA A 80 -2.31 -25.79 7.37
C ALA A 80 -3.03 -24.46 7.59
N MET A 81 -2.65 -23.72 8.64
CA MET A 81 -3.18 -22.39 8.93
C MET A 81 -2.98 -21.42 7.78
N ASN A 82 -1.76 -21.34 7.23
CA ASN A 82 -1.47 -20.44 6.12
C ASN A 82 -2.35 -20.74 4.91
N ILE A 83 -2.51 -22.02 4.56
CA ILE A 83 -3.39 -22.45 3.47
C ILE A 83 -4.85 -22.07 3.74
N TRP A 84 -5.32 -22.30 4.97
CA TRP A 84 -6.72 -22.01 5.32
C TRP A 84 -7.02 -20.51 5.40
N ILE A 85 -6.10 -19.70 5.92
CA ILE A 85 -6.22 -18.24 5.94
C ILE A 85 -6.24 -17.69 4.51
N ASP A 86 -5.29 -18.10 3.66
CA ASP A 86 -5.21 -17.64 2.27
C ASP A 86 -6.47 -18.02 1.45
N ARG A 87 -7.19 -19.06 1.88
CA ARG A 87 -8.47 -19.52 1.30
C ARG A 87 -9.72 -18.96 1.99
N GLY A 88 -9.57 -18.15 3.04
CA GLY A 88 -10.69 -17.63 3.83
C GLY A 88 -11.48 -18.69 4.60
N LEU A 89 -10.85 -19.82 4.93
CA LEU A 89 -11.43 -20.90 5.74
C LEU A 89 -11.18 -20.71 7.23
N LEU A 90 -10.12 -20.00 7.61
CA LEU A 90 -9.74 -19.75 9.00
C LEU A 90 -9.74 -18.24 9.25
N ASP A 91 -10.31 -17.85 10.40
CA ASP A 91 -10.33 -16.48 10.90
C ASP A 91 -9.52 -16.40 12.21
N ILE A 92 -9.12 -15.19 12.55
CA ILE A 92 -8.33 -14.89 13.75
C ILE A 92 -9.20 -14.07 14.71
N ASP A 93 -9.05 -14.26 16.02
CA ASP A 93 -9.69 -13.36 16.99
C ASP A 93 -8.88 -12.07 17.11
N TRP A 94 -9.44 -10.98 16.57
CA TRP A 94 -8.79 -9.67 16.48
C TRP A 94 -9.00 -8.82 17.74
N ARG A 95 -8.99 -9.42 18.92
CA ARG A 95 -9.04 -8.66 20.18
C ARG A 95 -7.74 -7.88 20.36
N MET A 96 -7.78 -6.60 19.95
CA MET A 96 -6.64 -5.71 20.03
C MET A 96 -6.58 -4.97 21.37
N PRO A 97 -5.39 -4.74 21.94
CA PRO A 97 -5.25 -3.88 23.09
C PRO A 97 -5.56 -2.42 22.70
N ALA A 98 -6.37 -1.73 23.51
CA ALA A 98 -6.87 -0.39 23.19
C ALA A 98 -5.78 0.69 23.09
N ASN A 99 -4.59 0.44 23.66
CA ASN A 99 -3.49 1.41 23.72
C ASN A 99 -2.55 1.38 22.50
N CYS A 100 -2.70 0.43 21.58
CA CYS A 100 -1.86 0.31 20.39
C CYS A 100 -2.62 0.75 19.13
N THR A 101 -3.07 2.00 19.12
CA THR A 101 -3.85 2.58 18.02
C THR A 101 -3.28 3.95 17.62
N PHE A 102 -3.29 4.26 16.32
CA PHE A 102 -3.13 5.63 15.84
C PHE A 102 -4.13 5.93 14.72
N SER A 103 -4.41 7.20 14.50
CA SER A 103 -5.19 7.67 13.36
C SER A 103 -4.32 8.58 12.48
N ALA A 104 -4.62 8.62 11.19
CA ALA A 104 -3.96 9.52 10.26
C ALA A 104 -4.91 9.96 9.14
N ASP A 105 -4.68 11.16 8.62
CA ASP A 105 -5.40 11.65 7.45
C ASP A 105 -4.72 11.22 6.17
N LEU A 106 -5.51 10.66 5.26
CA LEU A 106 -5.10 10.35 3.89
C LEU A 106 -6.00 11.12 2.92
N GLY A 107 -5.64 12.39 2.68
CA GLY A 107 -6.45 13.32 1.90
C GLY A 107 -7.72 13.71 2.64
N ARG A 108 -8.87 13.20 2.19
CA ARG A 108 -10.18 13.40 2.84
C ARG A 108 -10.70 12.15 3.56
N ARG A 109 -9.84 11.13 3.72
CA ARG A 109 -10.20 9.88 4.39
C ARG A 109 -9.44 9.75 5.68
N ARG A 110 -10.13 9.35 6.74
CA ARG A 110 -9.51 9.05 8.02
C ARG A 110 -9.15 7.57 8.08
N ILE A 111 -7.87 7.28 8.32
CA ILE A 111 -7.36 5.92 8.49
C ILE A 111 -7.11 5.68 9.98
N SER A 112 -7.66 4.61 10.53
CA SER A 112 -7.39 4.12 11.89
C SER A 112 -6.57 2.84 11.78
N VAL A 113 -5.46 2.78 12.50
CA VAL A 113 -4.57 1.61 12.53
C VAL A 113 -4.47 1.11 13.95
N ARG A 114 -4.82 -0.16 14.15
CA ARG A 114 -4.72 -0.86 15.43
C ARG A 114 -3.72 -2.00 15.30
N ALA A 115 -2.81 -2.12 16.24
CA ALA A 115 -1.78 -3.15 16.24
C ALA A 115 -1.81 -3.98 17.52
N ALA A 116 -1.37 -5.23 17.45
CA ALA A 116 -1.27 -6.11 18.60
C ALA A 116 -0.17 -5.71 19.61
N ASN A 117 0.78 -4.87 19.20
CA ASN A 117 1.84 -4.32 20.04
C ASN A 117 2.39 -3.00 19.47
N TRP A 118 3.22 -2.31 20.26
CA TRP A 118 3.82 -1.03 19.88
C TRP A 118 4.84 -1.15 18.75
N ASP A 119 5.62 -2.23 18.70
CA ASP A 119 6.63 -2.45 17.65
C ASP A 119 6.02 -2.50 16.24
N LEU A 120 4.86 -3.15 16.09
CA LEU A 120 4.11 -3.17 14.83
C LEU A 120 3.54 -1.79 14.50
N LEU A 121 3.01 -1.10 15.51
CA LEU A 121 2.46 0.24 15.33
C LEU A 121 3.54 1.21 14.82
N GLN A 122 4.74 1.16 15.41
CA GLN A 122 5.89 1.99 15.02
C GLN A 122 6.38 1.72 13.59
N GLN A 123 6.20 0.50 13.07
CA GLN A 123 6.50 0.21 11.66
C GLN A 123 5.46 0.79 10.68
N LEU A 124 4.27 1.15 11.17
CA LEU A 124 3.17 1.64 10.34
C LEU A 124 3.02 3.16 10.37
N ILE A 125 3.39 3.81 11.48
CA ILE A 125 3.30 5.28 11.61
C ILE A 125 4.05 6.01 10.48
N PRO A 126 5.30 5.65 10.11
CA PRO A 126 6.04 6.35 9.05
C PRO A 126 5.40 6.27 7.67
N LEU A 127 4.41 5.39 7.46
CA LEU A 127 3.67 5.30 6.20
C LEU A 127 2.82 6.55 5.93
N PHE A 128 2.47 7.32 6.96
CA PHE A 128 1.55 8.45 6.87
C PHE A 128 2.26 9.79 7.11
N CYS A 129 1.85 10.84 6.39
CA CYS A 129 2.45 12.17 6.48
C CYS A 129 2.13 12.91 7.79
N ALA A 130 0.94 12.70 8.34
CA ALA A 130 0.48 13.36 9.56
C ALA A 130 -0.44 12.42 10.35
N PRO A 131 -0.02 11.95 11.54
CA PRO A 131 -0.94 11.36 12.50
C PRO A 131 -1.96 12.42 12.93
N ASP A 132 -3.21 12.02 13.11
CA ASP A 132 -4.31 12.86 13.57
C ASP A 132 -4.85 12.31 14.90
N ASP A 133 -4.87 13.15 15.93
CA ASP A 133 -5.40 12.82 17.26
C ASP A 133 -6.85 13.32 17.45
N ASN A 134 -7.45 13.99 16.46
CA ASN A 134 -8.81 14.53 16.61
C ASN A 134 -9.84 13.40 16.69
N GLY A 135 -10.91 13.52 17.48
CA GLY A 135 -12.00 12.53 17.50
C GLY A 135 -12.91 12.69 16.27
N GLY A 136 -13.04 11.67 15.43
CA GLY A 136 -13.89 11.68 14.23
C GLY A 136 -14.24 10.26 13.75
N GLU A 137 -15.16 10.16 12.78
CA GLU A 137 -15.61 8.89 12.21
C GLU A 137 -14.49 8.24 11.36
N GLU A 138 -14.23 6.96 11.57
CA GLU A 138 -13.16 6.20 10.91
C GLU A 138 -13.64 5.70 9.53
N ASP A 139 -13.00 6.12 8.43
CA ASP A 139 -13.35 5.64 7.07
C ASP A 139 -12.77 4.24 6.77
N ILE A 140 -11.49 4.04 7.13
CA ILE A 140 -10.75 2.82 6.86
C ILE A 140 -10.07 2.39 8.16
N VAL A 141 -10.32 1.16 8.58
CA VAL A 141 -9.72 0.56 9.77
C VAL A 141 -8.80 -0.56 9.32
N ILE A 142 -7.54 -0.49 9.73
CA ILE A 142 -6.54 -1.52 9.53
C ILE A 142 -6.19 -2.12 10.90
N GLU A 143 -6.29 -3.43 11.01
CA GLU A 143 -5.87 -4.16 12.21
C GLU A 143 -4.72 -5.07 11.83
N ALA A 144 -3.63 -5.06 12.61
CA ALA A 144 -2.42 -5.83 12.36
C ALA A 144 -1.95 -6.58 13.60
N MET A 145 -1.50 -7.82 13.43
CA MET A 145 -1.00 -8.67 14.51
C MET A 145 0.15 -9.55 14.03
N VAL A 146 0.98 -10.01 14.97
CA VAL A 146 2.06 -10.96 14.71
C VAL A 146 1.67 -12.31 15.29
N LEU A 147 1.90 -13.36 14.52
CA LEU A 147 1.95 -14.73 15.03
C LEU A 147 3.27 -15.37 14.56
N ASP A 148 4.07 -15.83 15.52
CA ASP A 148 5.44 -16.29 15.29
C ASP A 148 6.26 -15.23 14.52
N ASP A 149 6.70 -15.57 13.31
CA ASP A 149 7.52 -14.72 12.42
C ASP A 149 6.69 -14.07 11.29
N GLN A 150 5.36 -14.28 11.29
CA GLN A 150 4.47 -13.78 10.25
C GLN A 150 3.55 -12.69 10.79
N VAL A 151 3.26 -11.72 9.92
CA VAL A 151 2.32 -10.65 10.23
C VAL A 151 1.03 -10.89 9.46
N PHE A 152 -0.07 -10.72 10.17
CA PHE A 152 -1.41 -10.77 9.64
C PHE A 152 -2.03 -9.39 9.76
N PHE A 153 -2.76 -8.95 8.74
CA PHE A 153 -3.56 -7.74 8.84
C PHE A 153 -4.89 -7.92 8.13
N ARG A 154 -5.87 -7.09 8.48
CA ARG A 154 -7.15 -7.01 7.78
C ARG A 154 -7.62 -5.56 7.66
N GLY A 155 -8.44 -5.30 6.65
CA GLY A 155 -9.18 -4.06 6.51
C GLY A 155 -10.65 -4.22 6.92
N ASN A 156 -11.48 -3.24 6.57
CA ASN A 156 -12.94 -3.28 6.82
C ASN A 156 -13.66 -4.43 6.11
N ASP A 157 -13.06 -5.05 5.08
CA ASP A 157 -13.64 -6.18 4.35
C ASP A 157 -13.49 -7.52 5.11
N ALA A 158 -12.90 -7.50 6.31
CA ALA A 158 -12.62 -8.64 7.16
C ALA A 158 -11.75 -9.73 6.50
N ARG A 159 -11.18 -9.47 5.31
CA ARG A 159 -10.28 -10.41 4.66
C ARG A 159 -8.93 -10.36 5.35
N VAL A 160 -8.47 -11.52 5.80
CA VAL A 160 -7.15 -11.65 6.41
C VAL A 160 -6.09 -11.73 5.32
N HIS A 161 -5.10 -10.87 5.44
CA HIS A 161 -3.91 -10.84 4.61
C HIS A 161 -2.70 -11.24 5.44
N ARG A 162 -1.71 -11.83 4.79
CA ARG A 162 -0.47 -12.29 5.41
C ARG A 162 0.74 -11.74 4.68
N CYS A 163 1.75 -11.32 5.43
CA CYS A 163 3.01 -10.85 4.90
C CYS A 163 4.15 -11.06 5.91
N GLU A 164 5.39 -10.94 5.43
CA GLU A 164 6.54 -10.79 6.32
C GLU A 164 6.52 -9.42 6.99
N ALA A 165 7.15 -9.31 8.17
CA ALA A 165 7.17 -8.05 8.94
C ALA A 165 7.72 -6.86 8.12
N GLY A 166 8.84 -7.07 7.40
CA GLY A 166 9.42 -6.05 6.54
C GLY A 166 8.50 -5.61 5.39
N ALA A 167 7.53 -6.43 5.00
CA ALA A 167 6.57 -6.15 3.93
C ALA A 167 5.25 -5.56 4.43
N LEU A 168 5.05 -5.42 5.73
CA LEU A 168 3.78 -4.99 6.33
C LEU A 168 3.32 -3.61 5.82
N ALA A 169 4.14 -2.57 6.02
CA ALA A 169 3.80 -1.20 5.60
C ALA A 169 3.56 -1.10 4.07
N PRO A 170 4.41 -1.67 3.19
CA PRO A 170 4.14 -1.72 1.76
C PRO A 170 2.83 -2.41 1.40
N THR A 171 2.50 -3.52 2.08
CA THR A 171 1.29 -4.31 1.78
C THR A 171 0.03 -3.57 2.24
N ILE A 172 0.06 -2.92 3.39
CA ILE A 172 -1.04 -2.05 3.85
C ILE A 172 -1.21 -0.84 2.93
N LYS A 173 -0.11 -0.18 2.50
CA LYS A 173 -0.16 0.91 1.52
C LYS A 173 -0.91 0.48 0.26
N ALA A 174 -0.54 -0.69 -0.28
CA ALA A 174 -1.18 -1.25 -1.47
C ALA A 174 -2.66 -1.56 -1.25
N HIS A 175 -3.01 -2.19 -0.12
CA HIS A 175 -4.39 -2.51 0.24
C HIS A 175 -5.28 -1.24 0.33
N ILE A 176 -4.81 -0.22 1.04
CA ILE A 176 -5.53 1.06 1.16
C ILE A 176 -5.66 1.73 -0.21
N THR A 177 -4.57 1.75 -1.00
CA THR A 177 -4.57 2.35 -2.35
C THR A 177 -5.59 1.66 -3.26
N GLU A 178 -5.63 0.33 -3.27
CA GLU A 178 -6.59 -0.46 -4.06
C GLU A 178 -8.04 -0.15 -3.67
N ARG A 179 -8.32 -0.03 -2.36
CA ARG A 179 -9.65 0.35 -1.85
C ARG A 179 -10.04 1.76 -2.30
N LEU A 180 -9.12 2.72 -2.27
CA LEU A 180 -9.39 4.09 -2.71
C LEU A 180 -9.67 4.17 -4.22
N ILE A 181 -8.90 3.44 -5.03
CA ILE A 181 -9.10 3.38 -6.48
C ILE A 181 -10.45 2.76 -6.83
N ARG A 182 -10.87 1.72 -6.11
CA ARG A 182 -12.16 1.03 -6.32
C ARG A 182 -13.38 1.80 -5.82
N SER A 183 -13.21 2.97 -5.20
CA SER A 183 -14.36 3.76 -4.76
C SER A 183 -15.05 4.45 -5.95
N ASP A 184 -16.39 4.50 -5.93
CA ASP A 184 -17.22 5.06 -7.02
C ASP A 184 -17.05 6.59 -7.23
N ARG A 185 -16.16 7.22 -6.48
CA ARG A 185 -15.89 8.66 -6.55
C ARG A 185 -14.97 9.04 -7.72
N TRP A 186 -14.13 8.11 -8.17
CA TRP A 186 -13.08 8.39 -9.14
C TRP A 186 -13.36 7.65 -10.45
N VAL A 187 -12.96 8.26 -11.56
CA VAL A 187 -13.16 7.66 -12.89
C VAL A 187 -12.01 6.74 -13.30
N PHE A 188 -10.80 7.00 -12.81
CA PHE A 188 -9.60 6.17 -12.94
C PHE A 188 -8.48 6.74 -12.04
N ALA A 189 -7.35 6.07 -12.00
CA ALA A 189 -6.13 6.50 -11.33
C ALA A 189 -4.96 6.57 -12.33
N LEU A 190 -4.00 7.46 -12.07
CA LEU A 190 -2.74 7.56 -12.82
C LEU A 190 -1.58 7.14 -11.94
N HIS A 191 -0.62 6.40 -12.52
CA HIS A 191 0.67 6.18 -11.86
C HIS A 191 1.58 7.43 -12.02
N ALA A 192 1.32 8.44 -11.18
CA ALA A 192 1.99 9.73 -11.24
C ALA A 192 2.21 10.31 -9.85
N ALA A 193 3.32 11.02 -9.67
CA ALA A 193 3.49 11.90 -8.53
C ALA A 193 2.76 13.23 -8.80
N SER A 194 2.12 13.76 -7.77
CA SER A 194 1.36 15.02 -7.81
C SER A 194 1.98 16.00 -6.83
N LEU A 195 2.29 17.20 -7.32
CA LEU A 195 2.77 18.32 -6.52
C LEU A 195 1.97 19.57 -6.84
N ALA A 196 1.99 20.55 -5.94
CA ALA A 196 1.44 21.88 -6.18
C ALA A 196 2.51 22.96 -6.02
N LYS A 197 2.44 23.99 -6.86
CA LYS A 197 3.24 25.22 -6.74
C LYS A 197 2.33 26.40 -7.00
N CYS A 198 2.32 27.39 -6.10
CA CYS A 198 1.53 28.62 -6.25
C CYS A 198 0.05 28.34 -6.59
N GLY A 199 -0.56 27.29 -5.99
CA GLY A 199 -1.96 26.92 -6.22
C GLY A 199 -2.24 26.13 -7.51
N THR A 200 -1.21 25.79 -8.29
CA THR A 200 -1.33 25.05 -9.55
C THR A 200 -0.65 23.67 -9.48
N GLY A 201 -1.21 22.67 -10.16
CA GLY A 201 -0.75 21.28 -10.09
C GLY A 201 0.33 20.93 -11.12
N LEU A 202 1.31 20.15 -10.68
CA LEU A 202 2.33 19.48 -11.49
C LEU A 202 2.16 17.96 -11.36
N LEU A 203 1.96 17.28 -12.49
CA LEU A 203 2.02 15.82 -12.58
C LEU A 203 3.39 15.37 -13.08
N LEU A 204 4.05 14.48 -12.35
CA LEU A 204 5.22 13.76 -12.83
C LEU A 204 4.83 12.34 -13.20
N CYS A 205 4.85 12.06 -14.50
CA CYS A 205 4.54 10.76 -15.09
C CYS A 205 5.82 10.06 -15.54
N GLY A 206 5.85 8.74 -15.49
CA GLY A 206 6.99 7.99 -15.99
C GLY A 206 6.98 6.55 -15.50
N GLN A 207 7.75 5.70 -16.18
CA GLN A 207 7.86 4.29 -15.81
C GLN A 207 8.43 4.10 -14.39
N PRO A 208 8.20 2.94 -13.75
CA PRO A 208 8.90 2.59 -12.52
C PRO A 208 10.43 2.74 -12.70
N GLY A 209 11.09 3.40 -11.74
CA GLY A 209 12.54 3.67 -11.83
C GLY A 209 12.93 4.94 -12.61
N ALA A 210 11.99 5.60 -13.30
CA ALA A 210 12.26 6.86 -14.01
C ALA A 210 12.63 8.04 -13.09
N GLY A 211 12.56 7.89 -11.76
CA GLY A 211 13.01 8.89 -10.79
C GLY A 211 11.91 9.81 -10.22
N LYS A 212 10.62 9.45 -10.35
CA LYS A 212 9.48 10.23 -9.83
C LYS A 212 9.64 10.62 -8.36
N SER A 213 9.83 9.64 -7.46
CA SER A 213 9.95 9.89 -6.02
C SER A 213 11.20 10.70 -5.66
N THR A 214 12.34 10.43 -6.34
CA THR A 214 13.59 11.19 -6.17
C THR A 214 13.42 12.66 -6.59
N LEU A 215 12.75 12.90 -7.72
CA LEU A 215 12.51 14.26 -8.20
C LEU A 215 11.46 14.97 -7.33
N THR A 216 10.45 14.25 -6.86
CA THR A 216 9.46 14.74 -5.90
C THR A 216 10.14 15.22 -4.61
N LEU A 217 11.04 14.41 -4.02
CA LEU A 217 11.84 14.79 -2.85
C LEU A 217 12.55 16.14 -3.05
N ARG A 218 13.20 16.31 -4.20
CA ARG A 218 13.93 17.54 -4.54
C ARG A 218 13.04 18.75 -4.76
N LEU A 219 11.88 18.56 -5.38
CA LEU A 219 10.91 19.63 -5.61
C LEU A 219 10.25 20.06 -4.30
N VAL A 220 9.92 19.12 -3.41
CA VAL A 220 9.43 19.42 -2.06
C VAL A 220 10.47 20.25 -1.30
N ASN A 221 11.74 19.85 -1.34
CA ASN A 221 12.85 20.63 -0.77
C ASN A 221 13.06 22.01 -1.46
N ALA A 222 12.46 22.24 -2.62
CA ALA A 222 12.45 23.54 -3.32
C ALA A 222 11.14 24.32 -3.12
N GLY A 223 10.31 23.92 -2.16
CA GLY A 223 9.08 24.60 -1.79
C GLY A 223 7.90 24.31 -2.73
N PHE A 224 7.88 23.16 -3.39
CA PHE A 224 6.63 22.59 -3.89
C PHE A 224 5.88 21.93 -2.73
N GLN A 225 4.55 22.00 -2.77
CA GLN A 225 3.71 21.26 -1.85
C GLN A 225 3.49 19.85 -2.37
N TYR A 226 3.75 18.84 -1.52
CA TYR A 226 3.57 17.43 -1.85
C TYR A 226 2.09 17.04 -1.82
N ALA A 227 1.55 16.32 -2.81
CA ALA A 227 0.19 15.78 -2.76
C ALA A 227 0.13 14.23 -2.80
N GLY A 228 1.15 13.59 -3.38
CA GLY A 228 1.27 12.13 -3.47
C GLY A 228 2.37 11.74 -4.45
N ASP A 229 2.98 10.57 -4.30
CA ASP A 229 4.14 10.15 -5.12
C ASP A 229 3.87 9.00 -6.09
N ASP A 230 2.97 8.08 -5.73
CA ASP A 230 2.75 6.85 -6.49
C ASP A 230 1.47 6.86 -7.33
N VAL A 231 0.39 7.42 -6.79
CA VAL A 231 -0.95 7.36 -7.40
C VAL A 231 -1.65 8.71 -7.29
N ALA A 232 -2.25 9.13 -8.40
CA ALA A 232 -3.14 10.27 -8.49
C ALA A 232 -4.54 9.80 -8.91
N LEU A 233 -5.55 10.06 -8.09
CA LEU A 233 -6.95 9.72 -8.36
C LEU A 233 -7.59 10.82 -9.21
N ILE A 234 -8.32 10.44 -10.25
CA ILE A 234 -8.88 11.39 -11.22
C ILE A 234 -10.40 11.47 -11.08
N GLY A 235 -10.90 12.69 -10.90
CA GLY A 235 -12.33 13.01 -10.90
C GLY A 235 -12.89 13.13 -12.32
N ALA A 236 -14.20 12.95 -12.47
CA ALA A 236 -14.88 13.06 -13.77
C ALA A 236 -14.74 14.46 -14.41
N ASP A 237 -14.54 15.49 -13.59
CA ASP A 237 -14.29 16.87 -14.01
C ASP A 237 -12.83 17.14 -14.42
N GLY A 238 -11.94 16.15 -14.30
CA GLY A 238 -10.51 16.30 -14.57
C GLY A 238 -9.70 16.80 -13.37
N THR A 239 -10.31 16.88 -12.18
CA THR A 239 -9.55 17.15 -10.95
C THR A 239 -8.61 16.00 -10.61
N ILE A 240 -7.46 16.34 -10.02
CA ILE A 240 -6.40 15.42 -9.64
C ILE A 240 -6.29 15.43 -8.12
N CYS A 241 -6.45 14.28 -7.49
CA CYS A 241 -6.36 14.15 -6.04
C CYS A 241 -5.26 13.13 -5.73
N GLY A 242 -4.13 13.61 -5.20
CA GLY A 242 -3.06 12.74 -4.74
C GLY A 242 -3.49 11.92 -3.52
N ILE A 243 -2.80 10.80 -3.29
CA ILE A 243 -2.93 10.02 -2.06
C ILE A 243 -1.68 10.32 -1.20
N PRO A 244 -1.78 11.17 -0.16
CA PRO A 244 -0.62 11.72 0.54
C PRO A 244 -0.06 10.75 1.59
N PHE A 245 0.26 9.51 1.18
CA PHE A 245 1.16 8.67 1.95
C PHE A 245 2.53 9.34 2.05
N ALA A 246 3.31 8.97 3.06
CA ALA A 246 4.71 9.33 3.14
C ALA A 246 5.45 9.00 1.84
N LEU A 247 6.36 9.88 1.45
CA LEU A 247 7.12 9.76 0.21
C LEU A 247 7.95 8.47 0.24
N THR A 248 7.76 7.61 -0.76
CA THR A 248 8.35 6.27 -0.79
C THR A 248 9.66 6.30 -1.58
N LEU A 249 10.77 6.10 -0.88
CA LEU A 249 12.12 6.21 -1.42
C LEU A 249 12.77 4.83 -1.49
N LYS A 250 13.02 4.38 -2.72
CA LYS A 250 13.83 3.18 -2.98
C LYS A 250 15.30 3.42 -2.62
N GLU A 251 16.02 2.34 -2.35
CA GLU A 251 17.46 2.33 -2.01
C GLU A 251 18.31 3.32 -2.82
N GLY A 252 18.17 3.32 -4.16
CA GLY A 252 18.92 4.23 -5.04
C GLY A 252 18.63 5.73 -4.86
N SER A 253 17.70 6.12 -3.99
CA SER A 253 17.40 7.52 -3.64
C SER A 253 17.87 7.91 -2.22
N TRP A 254 18.39 6.97 -1.43
CA TRP A 254 18.75 7.24 -0.04
C TRP A 254 19.94 8.20 0.08
N GLU A 255 20.91 8.17 -0.84
CA GLU A 255 21.97 9.18 -0.85
C GLU A 255 21.43 10.61 -1.07
N VAL A 256 20.42 10.75 -1.95
CA VAL A 256 19.79 12.05 -2.20
C VAL A 256 19.03 12.50 -0.95
N LEU A 257 18.34 11.58 -0.27
CA LEU A 257 17.71 11.83 1.02
C LEU A 257 18.71 12.32 2.05
N SER A 258 19.82 11.58 2.25
CA SER A 258 20.84 11.92 3.23
C SER A 258 21.47 13.29 3.00
N ARG A 259 21.70 13.66 1.73
CA ARG A 259 22.24 14.98 1.39
C ARG A 259 21.27 16.13 1.67
N LEU A 260 19.96 15.88 1.64
CA LEU A 260 18.93 16.91 1.82
C LEU A 260 18.43 17.01 3.27
N TYR A 261 18.30 15.87 3.96
CA TYR A 261 17.69 15.77 5.29
C TYR A 261 18.65 15.26 6.38
N GLY A 262 19.92 15.01 6.06
CA GLY A 262 20.89 14.40 7.00
C GLY A 262 20.72 12.89 7.13
N ASP A 263 21.42 12.26 8.07
CA ASP A 263 21.34 10.81 8.29
C ASP A 263 19.92 10.38 8.73
N TRP A 264 19.11 10.02 7.74
CA TRP A 264 17.74 9.55 7.93
C TRP A 264 17.72 8.07 8.26
N ASN A 265 17.73 7.77 9.56
CA ASN A 265 17.75 6.40 10.08
C ASN A 265 16.34 5.90 10.39
N ASP A 266 15.56 5.63 9.35
CA ASP A 266 14.22 5.07 9.45
C ASP A 266 14.18 3.57 9.09
N VAL A 267 13.10 2.90 9.50
CA VAL A 267 12.87 1.48 9.23
C VAL A 267 12.93 1.23 7.73
N THR A 268 13.74 0.24 7.35
CA THR A 268 13.81 -0.22 5.96
C THR A 268 12.81 -1.35 5.77
N HIS A 269 11.92 -1.18 4.80
CA HIS A 269 10.88 -2.12 4.44
C HIS A 269 11.21 -2.84 3.14
N CYS A 270 10.83 -4.11 3.05
CA CYS A 270 11.02 -4.93 1.87
C CYS A 270 9.68 -5.11 1.16
N ARG A 271 9.56 -4.63 -0.08
CA ARG A 271 8.37 -4.85 -0.89
C ARG A 271 8.27 -6.32 -1.34
N PRO A 272 7.07 -6.80 -1.72
CA PRO A 272 6.90 -8.15 -2.29
C PRO A 272 7.73 -8.41 -3.56
N ASP A 273 8.12 -7.37 -4.30
CA ASP A 273 9.02 -7.45 -5.46
C ASP A 273 10.52 -7.42 -5.10
N GLY A 274 10.86 -7.48 -3.80
CA GLY A 274 12.22 -7.47 -3.27
C GLY A 274 12.85 -6.09 -3.15
N ALA A 275 12.16 -5.02 -3.57
CA ALA A 275 12.72 -3.68 -3.50
C ALA A 275 12.71 -3.14 -2.05
N GLN A 276 13.86 -2.64 -1.60
CA GLN A 276 14.01 -1.97 -0.30
C GLN A 276 13.53 -0.52 -0.39
N VAL A 277 12.68 -0.11 0.56
CA VAL A 277 12.10 1.23 0.62
C VAL A 277 12.16 1.82 2.04
N ARG A 278 12.23 3.15 2.09
CA ARG A 278 12.02 3.95 3.30
C ARG A 278 10.91 4.96 3.04
N TYR A 279 10.21 5.35 4.09
CA TYR A 279 9.12 6.32 4.02
C TYR A 279 9.59 7.64 4.60
N LEU A 280 9.30 8.75 3.92
CA LEU A 280 9.57 10.09 4.43
C LEU A 280 8.23 10.83 4.60
N PRO A 281 7.71 10.94 5.82
CA PRO A 281 6.53 11.75 6.11
C PRO A 281 6.76 13.21 5.69
N ILE A 282 5.78 13.81 5.01
CA ILE A 282 5.80 15.23 4.60
C ILE A 282 4.70 15.97 5.36
N PRO A 283 5.00 16.72 6.45
CA PRO A 283 4.00 17.28 7.36
C PRO A 283 2.93 18.17 6.68
N ASP A 284 3.34 19.00 5.72
CA ASP A 284 2.46 19.98 5.05
C ASP A 284 1.89 19.48 3.71
N ALA A 285 1.64 18.17 3.61
CA ALA A 285 1.07 17.57 2.41
C ALA A 285 -0.28 18.21 2.03
N HIS A 286 -0.47 18.45 0.74
CA HIS A 286 -1.69 18.95 0.15
C HIS A 286 -2.80 17.89 0.26
N LYS A 287 -3.84 18.18 1.06
CA LYS A 287 -4.97 17.27 1.31
C LYS A 287 -6.12 17.40 0.29
N GLY A 288 -6.04 18.38 -0.61
CA GLY A 288 -7.08 18.72 -1.58
C GLY A 288 -6.91 18.09 -2.96
N CYS A 289 -7.77 18.54 -3.88
CA CYS A 289 -7.65 18.22 -5.29
C CYS A 289 -7.11 19.42 -6.05
N LEU A 290 -6.33 19.16 -7.08
CA LEU A 290 -5.60 20.11 -7.90
C LEU A 290 -6.16 20.11 -9.33
N SER A 291 -5.96 21.23 -10.02
CA SER A 291 -6.00 21.27 -11.48
C SER A 291 -4.57 21.25 -11.99
N ALA A 292 -4.25 20.39 -12.96
CA ALA A 292 -2.93 20.37 -13.57
C ALA A 292 -2.73 21.60 -14.46
N SER A 293 -1.61 22.29 -14.25
CA SER A 293 -1.08 23.28 -15.20
C SER A 293 0.13 22.73 -15.96
N TRP A 294 0.80 21.72 -15.41
CA TRP A 294 1.93 21.05 -16.04
C TRP A 294 1.85 19.53 -15.92
N ILE A 295 2.18 18.86 -17.03
CA ILE A 295 2.32 17.40 -17.10
C ILE A 295 3.72 17.12 -17.63
N VAL A 296 4.54 16.44 -16.83
CA VAL A 296 5.93 16.17 -17.18
C VAL A 296 6.16 14.66 -17.23
N PHE A 297 6.50 14.16 -18.42
CA PHE A 297 6.87 12.78 -18.64
C PHE A 297 8.38 12.62 -18.49
N LEU A 298 8.79 11.83 -17.51
CA LEU A 298 10.20 11.58 -17.19
C LEU A 298 10.82 10.59 -18.17
N ASN A 299 11.92 10.99 -18.77
CA ASN A 299 12.80 10.17 -19.59
C ASN A 299 14.21 10.18 -18.99
N ARG A 300 14.48 9.27 -18.05
CA ARG A 300 15.79 9.22 -17.40
C ARG A 300 16.81 8.53 -18.29
N VAL A 301 17.93 9.20 -18.56
CA VAL A 301 19.06 8.70 -19.36
C VAL A 301 20.31 8.52 -18.49
N ALA A 302 21.27 7.72 -18.93
CA ALA A 302 22.50 7.47 -18.18
C ALA A 302 23.42 8.70 -18.11
N SER A 303 23.44 9.50 -19.18
CA SER A 303 24.21 10.73 -19.31
C SER A 303 23.58 11.62 -20.39
N GLY A 304 23.93 12.91 -20.36
CA GLY A 304 23.45 13.90 -21.32
C GLY A 304 22.92 15.16 -20.61
N PRO A 305 22.64 16.23 -21.36
CA PRO A 305 22.08 17.45 -20.79
C PRO A 305 20.65 17.24 -20.30
N VAL A 306 20.25 18.05 -19.31
CA VAL A 306 18.83 18.19 -18.95
C VAL A 306 18.10 18.96 -20.03
N GLU A 307 17.00 18.41 -20.53
CA GLU A 307 16.20 19.03 -21.59
C GLU A 307 14.70 18.86 -21.33
N LEU A 308 13.95 19.92 -21.61
CA LEU A 308 12.50 19.93 -21.52
C LEU A 308 11.91 20.16 -22.92
N THR A 309 11.34 19.13 -23.51
CA THR A 309 10.76 19.18 -24.86
C THR A 309 9.24 19.27 -24.76
N PRO A 310 8.58 20.27 -25.37
CA PRO A 310 7.11 20.34 -25.41
C PRO A 310 6.50 19.10 -26.08
N LEU A 311 5.37 18.65 -25.56
CA LEU A 311 4.55 17.60 -26.16
C LEU A 311 3.19 18.17 -26.55
N ASP A 312 2.65 17.69 -27.66
CA ASP A 312 1.29 18.04 -28.04
C ASP A 312 0.25 17.30 -27.16
N GLN A 313 -1.01 17.70 -27.30
CA GLN A 313 -2.10 17.12 -26.53
C GLN A 313 -2.36 15.64 -26.86
N LEU A 314 -2.17 15.23 -28.12
CA LEU A 314 -2.45 13.87 -28.55
C LEU A 314 -1.43 12.89 -27.96
N ASP A 315 -0.15 13.23 -28.02
CA ASP A 315 0.93 12.41 -27.46
C ASP A 315 0.86 12.36 -25.93
N SER A 316 0.52 13.49 -25.29
CA SER A 316 0.27 13.53 -23.85
C SER A 316 -0.88 12.60 -23.46
N MET A 317 -1.98 12.63 -24.22
CA MET A 317 -3.14 11.80 -23.95
C MET A 317 -2.81 10.31 -24.10
N LYS A 318 -2.10 9.90 -25.16
CA LYS A 318 -1.68 8.50 -25.35
C LYS A 318 -0.85 7.99 -24.17
N ARG A 319 0.17 8.77 -23.76
CA ARG A 319 1.06 8.40 -22.65
C ARG A 319 0.33 8.32 -21.31
N LEU A 320 -0.67 9.19 -21.07
CA LEU A 320 -1.50 9.13 -19.87
C LEU A 320 -2.41 7.90 -19.86
N ILE A 321 -2.98 7.52 -21.00
CA ILE A 321 -3.80 6.30 -21.14
C ILE A 321 -2.96 5.06 -20.82
N GLU A 322 -1.73 4.99 -21.31
CA GLU A 322 -0.80 3.87 -21.01
C GLU A 322 -0.48 3.77 -19.52
N GLY A 323 -0.43 4.89 -18.80
CA GLY A 323 -0.19 4.96 -17.37
C GLY A 323 -1.46 4.96 -16.50
N ALA A 324 -2.63 4.81 -17.10
CA ALA A 324 -3.92 4.84 -16.40
C ALA A 324 -4.32 3.45 -15.90
N PHE A 325 -4.91 3.42 -14.70
CA PHE A 325 -5.45 2.22 -14.08
C PHE A 325 -6.91 2.46 -13.67
N ALA A 326 -7.80 1.57 -14.06
CA ALA A 326 -9.21 1.58 -13.68
C ALA A 326 -9.56 0.22 -13.05
N ALA A 327 -10.59 0.19 -12.19
CA ALA A 327 -10.95 -1.00 -11.43
C ALA A 327 -11.32 -2.22 -12.30
N ASP A 328 -11.92 -1.97 -13.47
CA ASP A 328 -12.29 -2.98 -14.48
C ASP A 328 -11.21 -3.16 -15.57
N GLY A 329 -10.06 -2.50 -15.41
CA GLY A 329 -8.95 -2.51 -16.36
C GLY A 329 -9.19 -1.70 -17.64
N ARG A 330 -10.27 -0.91 -17.73
CA ARG A 330 -10.61 -0.15 -18.95
C ARG A 330 -10.88 1.31 -18.65
N LEU A 331 -10.36 2.20 -19.50
CA LEU A 331 -10.70 3.61 -19.41
C LEU A 331 -12.12 3.82 -19.93
N SER A 332 -13.01 4.30 -19.05
CA SER A 332 -14.39 4.62 -19.40
C SER A 332 -14.50 5.86 -20.29
N HIS A 333 -15.67 6.09 -20.89
CA HIS A 333 -15.95 7.32 -21.65
C HIS A 333 -15.77 8.58 -20.77
N ALA A 334 -16.23 8.53 -19.51
CA ALA A 334 -16.02 9.61 -18.55
C ALA A 334 -14.52 9.83 -18.25
N GLY A 335 -13.76 8.75 -18.10
CA GLY A 335 -12.30 8.81 -17.94
C GLY A 335 -11.59 9.45 -19.13
N PHE A 336 -12.00 9.11 -20.36
CA PHE A 336 -11.48 9.74 -21.58
C PHE A 336 -11.77 11.24 -21.61
N LEU A 337 -12.99 11.67 -21.27
CA LEU A 337 -13.34 13.10 -21.21
C LEU A 337 -12.56 13.83 -20.11
N ALA A 338 -12.33 13.20 -18.95
CA ALA A 338 -11.52 13.76 -17.89
C ALA A 338 -10.05 13.95 -18.33
N LEU A 339 -9.45 12.97 -19.02
CA LEU A 339 -8.11 13.12 -19.60
C LEU A 339 -8.06 14.26 -20.62
N LYS A 340 -9.07 14.37 -21.49
CA LYS A 340 -9.16 15.47 -22.45
C LYS A 340 -9.16 16.84 -21.74
N ARG A 341 -9.90 16.97 -20.63
CA ARG A 341 -9.91 18.21 -19.82
C ARG A 341 -8.55 18.51 -19.21
N ILE A 342 -7.90 17.50 -18.61
CA ILE A 342 -6.57 17.64 -18.00
C ILE A 342 -5.54 18.11 -19.02
N VAL A 343 -5.47 17.45 -20.17
CA VAL A 343 -4.48 17.76 -21.22
C VAL A 343 -4.79 19.09 -21.91
N ALA A 344 -6.06 19.49 -22.03
CA ALA A 344 -6.43 20.80 -22.56
C ALA A 344 -6.08 21.95 -21.60
N GLY A 345 -6.08 21.69 -20.28
CA GLY A 345 -5.80 22.68 -19.24
C GLY A 345 -4.32 22.80 -18.84
N ALA A 346 -3.45 21.90 -19.33
CA ALA A 346 -2.05 21.82 -18.92
C ALA A 346 -1.08 21.92 -20.11
N ARG A 347 0.11 22.46 -19.85
CA ARG A 347 1.25 22.36 -20.77
C ARG A 347 1.99 21.06 -20.49
N SER A 348 2.21 20.26 -21.53
CA SER A 348 2.86 18.96 -21.41
C SER A 348 4.29 18.99 -21.93
N PHE A 349 5.18 18.25 -21.27
CA PHE A 349 6.59 18.17 -21.62
C PHE A 349 7.15 16.77 -21.41
N GLN A 350 8.15 16.41 -22.20
CA GLN A 350 9.09 15.34 -21.87
C GLN A 350 10.32 15.96 -21.21
N LEU A 351 10.68 15.47 -20.01
CA LEU A 351 11.90 15.85 -19.31
C LEU A 351 12.94 14.73 -19.51
N THR A 352 13.94 14.99 -20.33
CA THR A 352 15.10 14.11 -20.49
C THR A 352 16.19 14.55 -19.51
N TYR A 353 16.69 13.64 -18.66
CA TYR A 353 17.67 14.00 -17.64
C TYR A 353 18.47 12.80 -17.13
N SER A 354 19.70 13.05 -16.64
CA SER A 354 20.50 12.08 -15.89
C SER A 354 20.67 12.48 -14.41
N ASP A 355 20.79 13.79 -14.14
CA ASP A 355 20.91 14.34 -12.79
C ASP A 355 19.60 14.97 -12.29
N SER A 356 19.24 14.64 -11.04
CA SER A 356 17.97 15.06 -10.46
C SER A 356 18.01 16.49 -9.90
N ALA A 357 19.18 17.05 -9.59
CA ALA A 357 19.31 18.43 -9.15
C ALA A 357 19.15 19.41 -10.33
N GLU A 358 19.71 19.08 -11.49
CA GLU A 358 19.53 19.83 -12.74
C GLU A 358 18.06 19.79 -13.20
N ALA A 359 17.45 18.60 -13.23
CA ALA A 359 16.02 18.41 -13.50
C ALA A 359 15.12 19.28 -12.61
N ARG A 360 15.41 19.32 -11.30
CA ARG A 360 14.71 20.19 -10.35
C ARG A 360 14.85 21.68 -10.72
N GLY A 361 16.03 22.12 -11.12
CA GLY A 361 16.27 23.51 -11.54
C GLY A 361 15.39 23.91 -12.72
N LEU A 362 15.38 23.09 -13.78
CA LEU A 362 14.60 23.37 -14.98
C LEU A 362 13.08 23.38 -14.71
N LEU A 363 12.59 22.48 -13.85
CA LEU A 363 11.17 22.48 -13.45
C LEU A 363 10.78 23.68 -12.57
N MET A 364 11.70 24.16 -11.73
CA MET A 364 11.50 25.40 -10.98
C MET A 364 11.37 26.60 -11.93
N ASP A 365 12.21 26.69 -12.95
CA ASP A 365 12.13 27.77 -13.94
C ASP A 365 10.84 27.71 -14.75
N LEU A 366 10.42 26.52 -15.18
CA LEU A 366 9.12 26.30 -15.83
C LEU A 366 7.95 26.80 -14.97
N CYS A 367 7.89 26.39 -13.70
CA CYS A 367 6.77 26.73 -12.82
C CYS A 367 6.77 28.20 -12.38
N ASN A 368 7.93 28.87 -12.47
CA ASN A 368 8.06 30.31 -12.21
C ASN A 368 7.86 31.17 -13.48
N GLY A 369 7.53 30.56 -14.63
CA GLY A 369 7.29 31.27 -15.89
C GLY A 369 8.56 31.79 -16.58
N LYS A 370 9.72 31.20 -16.28
CA LYS A 370 11.02 31.60 -16.83
C LYS A 370 11.52 30.70 -17.98
N ALA A 371 10.79 29.63 -18.29
CA ALA A 371 11.18 28.60 -19.28
C ALA A 371 10.18 28.42 -20.43
#